data_AF-A0A1F6SU09-F1
#
_entry.id   AF-A0A1F6SU09-F1
#
_cell.length_a   1.000
_cell.length_b   1.000
_cell.length_c   1.000
_cell.angle_alpha   90.00
_cell.angle_beta   90.00
_cell.angle_gamma   90.00
#
_symmetry.space_group_name_H-M   'P 1'
#
loop_
_entity.id
_entity.type
_entity.pdbx_description
1 polymer ?
#
loop_
_entity_poly.entity_id
_entity_poly.type
_entity_poly.pdbx_seq_one_letter_code
_entity_poly.pdbx_strand_id
1 'polypeptide(L)' 'MKLSCKAMGADCGYEATGETAEEVKNKMMEHAKMEHKDMLDKMSDSEKKEMMAKMDEKMTVV' A
#
# COMPACT_ATOMS: atom_id res chain seq x y z
N MET A 1 -10.77 -8.67 -0.57
CA MET A 1 -10.30 -7.26 -0.59
C MET A 1 -9.08 -7.11 -1.51
N LYS A 2 -8.90 -5.95 -2.15
CA LYS A 2 -7.73 -5.64 -2.97
C LYS A 2 -7.33 -4.15 -2.93
N LEU A 3 -6.05 -3.90 -3.17
CA LEU A 3 -5.47 -2.56 -3.26
C LEU A 3 -4.30 -2.58 -4.25
N SER A 4 -4.29 -1.65 -5.20
CA SER A 4 -3.20 -1.50 -6.17
C SER A 4 -2.35 -0.27 -5.91
N CYS A 5 -1.05 -0.36 -6.22
CA CYS A 5 -0.14 0.77 -6.19
C CYS A 5 -0.63 1.94 -7.05
N LYS A 6 -1.18 1.64 -8.22
CA LYS A 6 -1.79 2.65 -9.11
C LYS A 6 -2.94 3.38 -8.44
N ALA A 7 -3.81 2.68 -7.71
CA ALA A 7 -4.90 3.33 -6.98
C ALA A 7 -4.36 4.33 -5.96
N MET A 8 -3.20 4.04 -5.36
CA MET A 8 -2.47 4.92 -4.45
C MET A 8 -1.70 6.06 -5.14
N GLY A 9 -1.68 6.11 -6.47
CA GLY A 9 -0.95 7.12 -7.23
C GLY A 9 0.54 6.80 -7.43
N ALA A 10 0.97 5.57 -7.15
CA ALA A 10 2.31 5.11 -7.48
C ALA A 10 2.35 4.54 -8.92
N ASP A 11 3.43 4.82 -9.64
CA ASP A 11 3.68 4.24 -10.97
C ASP A 11 4.23 2.80 -10.82
N CYS A 12 3.44 1.93 -10.19
CA CYS A 12 3.76 0.51 -10.02
C CYS A 12 2.54 -0.34 -10.34
N GLY A 13 2.73 -1.42 -11.08
CA GLY A 13 1.67 -2.33 -11.53
C GLY A 13 1.21 -3.34 -10.47
N TYR A 14 1.81 -3.35 -9.28
CA TYR A 14 1.51 -4.33 -8.24
C TYR A 14 0.10 -4.12 -7.65
N GLU A 15 -0.60 -5.23 -7.43
CA GLU A 15 -1.90 -5.30 -6.77
C GLU A 15 -1.85 -6.33 -5.65
N ALA A 16 -2.10 -5.89 -4.42
CA ALA A 16 -2.25 -6.75 -3.27
C ALA A 16 -3.70 -7.23 -3.16
N THR A 17 -3.89 -8.54 -2.99
CA THR A 17 -5.21 -9.16 -2.77
C THR A 17 -5.17 -10.04 -1.50
N GLY A 18 -6.28 -10.09 -0.78
CA GLY A 18 -6.40 -10.82 0.48
C GLY A 18 -7.84 -10.88 0.98
N GLU A 19 -8.12 -11.72 1.97
CA GLU A 19 -9.47 -11.85 2.54
C GLU A 19 -9.79 -10.67 3.45
N THR A 20 -8.78 -10.18 4.17
CA THR A 20 -8.91 -9.03 5.08
C THR A 20 -8.11 -7.81 4.66
N ALA A 21 -8.47 -6.65 5.22
CA ALA A 21 -7.75 -5.41 4.97
C ALA A 21 -6.32 -5.47 5.48
N GLU A 22 -6.12 -6.12 6.63
CA GLU A 22 -4.81 -6.30 7.24
C GLU A 22 -3.87 -7.11 6.34
N GLU A 23 -4.36 -8.21 5.75
CA GLU A 23 -3.57 -9.01 4.80
C GLU A 23 -3.16 -8.21 3.56
N VAL A 24 -4.10 -7.46 2.98
CA VAL A 24 -3.82 -6.63 1.81
C VAL A 24 -2.77 -5.57 2.14
N LYS A 25 -2.90 -4.87 3.28
CA LYS A 25 -1.93 -3.87 3.74
C LYS A 25 -0.56 -4.48 4.00
N ASN A 26 -0.49 -5.64 4.67
CA ASN A 26 0.76 -6.33 4.92
C ASN A 26 1.47 -6.68 3.61
N LYS A 27 0.76 -7.32 2.65
CA LYS A 27 1.32 -7.61 1.32
C LYS A 27 1.79 -6.36 0.59
N MET A 28 1.02 -5.27 0.66
CA MET A 28 1.39 -4.00 0.03
C MET A 28 2.66 -3.41 0.65
N MET A 29 2.75 -3.41 1.97
CA MET A 29 3.92 -2.93 2.71
C MET A 29 5.15 -3.81 2.50
N GLU A 30 4.99 -5.13 2.43
CA GLU A 30 6.09 -6.05 2.10
C GLU A 30 6.63 -5.80 0.69
N HIS A 31 5.74 -5.65 -0.31
CA HIS A 31 6.14 -5.28 -1.66
C HIS A 31 6.89 -3.94 -1.67
N ALA A 32 6.35 -2.92 -1.01
CA ALA A 32 7.02 -1.62 -0.92
C ALA A 32 8.38 -1.72 -0.21
N LYS A 33 8.54 -2.58 0.81
CA LYS A 33 9.83 -2.79 1.49
C LYS A 33 10.87 -3.50 0.63
N MET A 34 10.45 -4.41 -0.24
CA MET A 34 11.35 -5.16 -1.13
C MET A 34 11.74 -4.34 -2.36
N GLU A 35 10.76 -3.74 -3.04
CA GLU A 35 10.97 -3.12 -4.35
C GLU A 35 11.13 -1.60 -4.28
N HIS A 36 10.65 -0.97 -3.21
CA HIS A 36 10.60 0.49 -3.05
C HIS A 36 11.14 0.93 -1.69
N LYS A 37 12.15 0.23 -1.18
CA LYS A 37 12.78 0.49 0.13
C LYS A 37 13.19 1.96 0.28
N ASP A 38 13.81 2.54 -0.74
CA ASP A 38 14.23 3.95 -0.78
C ASP A 38 13.06 4.94 -0.62
N MET A 39 11.87 4.59 -1.12
CA MET A 39 10.67 5.42 -0.98
C MET A 39 10.14 5.38 0.46
N LEU A 40 10.12 4.18 1.08
CA LEU A 40 9.71 4.03 2.47
C LEU A 40 10.67 4.65 3.48
N ASP A 41 11.97 4.66 3.16
CA ASP A 41 13.01 5.28 3.99
C ASP A 41 12.91 6.81 3.95
N LYS A 42 12.58 7.37 2.79
CA LYS A 42 12.36 8.81 2.59
C LYS A 42 11.03 9.33 3.13
N MET A 43 10.06 8.44 3.39
CA MET A 43 8.78 8.83 3.96
C MET A 43 8.88 9.11 5.45
N SER A 44 8.45 10.30 5.85
CA SER A 44 8.26 10.71 7.24
C SER A 44 7.10 9.94 7.90
N ASP A 45 7.05 9.90 9.23
CA ASP A 45 5.96 9.27 9.98
C ASP A 45 4.57 9.84 9.62
N SER A 46 4.49 11.14 9.32
CA SER A 46 3.25 11.78 8.86
C SER A 46 2.83 11.26 7.48
N GLU A 47 3.76 11.12 6.54
CA GLU A 47 3.49 10.61 5.20
C GLU A 47 3.08 9.13 5.24
N LYS A 48 3.69 8.34 6.14
CA LYS A 48 3.30 6.94 6.39
C LYS A 48 1.87 6.84 6.92
N LYS A 49 1.46 7.73 7.84
CA LYS A 49 0.09 7.78 8.35
C LYS A 49 -0.92 8.17 7.27
N GLU A 50 -0.61 9.18 6.47
CA GLU A 50 -1.46 9.56 5.32
C GLU A 50 -1.56 8.45 4.29
N MET A 51 -0.46 7.75 4.02
CA MET A 51 -0.44 6.58 3.13
C MET A 51 -1.37 5.48 3.66
N MET A 52 -1.28 5.14 4.96
CA MET A 52 -2.17 4.16 5.58
C MET A 52 -3.66 4.58 5.49
N ALA A 53 -3.98 5.83 5.77
CA ALA A 53 -5.35 6.33 5.64
C ALA A 53 -5.86 6.24 4.19
N LYS A 54 -5.01 6.56 3.20
CA LYS A 54 -5.34 6.39 1.78
C LYS A 54 -5.49 4.92 1.38
N MET A 55 -4.71 4.01 1.98
CA MET A 55 -4.87 2.57 1.76
C MET A 55 -6.25 2.09 2.21
N ASP A 56 -6.73 2.54 3.37
CA ASP A 56 -8.08 2.22 3.86
C ASP A 56 -9.18 2.77 2.95
N GLU A 57 -9.06 4.03 2.51
CA GLU A 57 -10.06 4.67 1.64
C GLU A 57 -10.13 4.02 0.25
N LYS A 58 -8.97 3.65 -0.32
CA LYS A 58 -8.85 3.10 -1.67
C LYS A 58 -8.96 1.58 -1.70
N MET A 59 -9.06 0.94 -0.54
CA MET A 59 -9.27 -0.48 -0.45
C MET A 59 -10.63 -0.83 -1.04
N THR A 60 -10.62 -1.78 -1.96
CA THR A 60 -11.86 -2.28 -2.55
C THR A 60 -12.16 -3.66 -2.01
N VAL A 61 -13.42 -3.90 -1.68
CA VAL A 61 -13.92 -5.25 -1.44
C VAL A 61 -14.04 -5.90 -2.82
N VAL A 62 -13.43 -7.07 -2.96
CA VAL A 62 -13.58 -7.97 -4.14
C VAL A 62 -14.34 -9.18 -3.72
#